data_AF-A0A5C8RZK7-F1
#
_entry.id   AF-A0A5C8RZK7-F1
#
_cell.length_a   1.000
_cell.length_b   1.000
_cell.length_c   1.000
_cell.angle_alpha   90.00
_cell.angle_beta   90.00
_cell.angle_gamma   90.00
#
_symmetry.space_group_name_H-M   'P 1'
#
loop_
_entity.id
_entity.type
_entity.pdbx_description
1 polymer ?
#
loop_
_entity_poly.entity_id
_entity_poly.type
_entity_poly.pdbx_seq_one_letter_code
_entity_poly.pdbx_strand_id
1 'polypeptide(L)'
;MADTLPLRHGAYVTVGTDCKDPPNVALRTYDGAGIGSSKSNDCRPRVVSRQGNVFEIEQSCRQYGGPDLPRATERSTVRVDGPTAFTDLTNSAAEGYRLCPELKP
;
A
#
# COMPACT_ATOMS: atom_id res chain seq x y z
N MET A 1 11.00 -15.46 0.29
CA MET A 1 10.42 -14.55 1.29
C MET A 1 8.92 -14.61 1.13
N ALA A 2 8.16 -14.76 2.22
CA ALA A 2 6.70 -14.79 2.14
C ALA A 2 6.17 -13.36 2.08
N ASP A 3 5.16 -13.13 1.25
CA ASP A 3 4.48 -11.83 1.15
C ASP A 3 3.80 -11.47 2.47
N THR A 4 3.94 -10.21 2.90
CA THR A 4 3.33 -9.70 4.13
C THR A 4 1.79 -9.78 4.06
N LEU A 5 1.24 -9.52 2.86
CA LEU A 5 -0.17 -9.53 2.56
C LEU A 5 -0.41 -10.51 1.40
N PRO A 6 -1.54 -11.23 1.38
CA PRO A 6 -1.92 -12.10 0.27
C PRO A 6 -2.41 -11.29 -0.95
N LEU A 7 -1.58 -10.37 -1.43
CA LEU A 7 -1.80 -9.46 -2.55
C LEU A 7 -0.77 -9.72 -3.64
N ARG A 8 -1.15 -9.54 -4.91
CA ARG A 8 -0.23 -9.57 -6.03
C ARG A 8 0.68 -8.35 -6.01
N HIS A 9 1.92 -8.51 -6.43
CA HIS A 9 2.83 -7.39 -6.56
C HIS A 9 2.42 -6.49 -7.73
N GLY A 10 2.61 -5.19 -7.57
CA GLY A 10 2.35 -4.21 -8.61
C GLY A 10 1.77 -2.91 -8.08
N ALA A 11 1.32 -2.08 -9.01
CA ALA A 11 0.71 -0.81 -8.74
C ALA A 11 -0.80 -0.95 -8.51
N TYR A 12 -1.28 -0.33 -7.45
CA TYR A 12 -2.66 -0.27 -7.03
C TYR A 12 -3.15 1.17 -7.10
N VAL A 13 -4.39 1.35 -7.52
CA VAL A 13 -5.02 2.66 -7.67
C VAL A 13 -6.34 2.67 -6.93
N THR A 14 -6.69 3.81 -6.31
CA THR A 14 -7.99 4.00 -5.66
C THR A 14 -9.14 3.60 -6.58
N VAL A 15 -10.12 2.87 -6.06
CA VAL A 15 -11.32 2.47 -6.80
C VAL A 15 -12.06 3.71 -7.28
N GLY A 16 -12.44 3.73 -8.57
CA GLY A 16 -13.06 4.88 -9.23
C GLY A 16 -12.07 5.74 -10.04
N THR A 17 -10.76 5.51 -9.90
CA THR A 17 -9.72 6.17 -10.69
C THR A 17 -9.27 5.30 -11.87
N ASP A 18 -8.92 5.95 -12.98
CA ASP A 18 -8.46 5.30 -14.20
C ASP A 18 -7.01 4.80 -14.07
N CYS A 19 -6.70 3.63 -14.63
CA CYS A 19 -5.36 3.04 -14.57
C CYS A 19 -4.38 3.66 -15.57
N LYS A 20 -4.85 4.40 -16.58
CA LYS A 20 -4.01 4.95 -17.66
C LYS A 20 -3.17 6.14 -17.21
N ASP A 21 -3.74 7.01 -16.37
CA ASP A 21 -3.08 8.19 -15.82
C ASP A 21 -3.67 8.50 -14.42
N PRO A 22 -3.43 7.65 -13.41
CA PRO A 22 -3.90 7.93 -12.07
C PRO A 22 -3.08 9.06 -11.44
N PRO A 23 -3.72 9.94 -10.65
CA PRO A 23 -2.98 10.92 -9.89
C PRO A 23 -2.09 10.20 -8.86
N ASN A 24 -0.86 10.69 -8.69
CA ASN A 24 0.15 10.15 -7.77
C ASN A 24 -0.35 9.92 -6.33
N VAL A 25 -1.38 10.66 -5.89
CA VAL A 25 -1.97 10.52 -4.55
C VAL A 25 -2.83 9.26 -4.41
N ALA A 26 -3.47 8.83 -5.50
CA ALA A 26 -4.31 7.63 -5.57
C ALA A 26 -3.50 6.37 -5.88
N LEU A 27 -2.21 6.51 -6.21
CA LEU A 27 -1.31 5.40 -6.53
C LEU A 27 -0.66 4.84 -5.26
N ARG A 28 -0.67 3.52 -5.15
CA ARG A 28 0.06 2.73 -4.14
C ARG A 28 0.83 1.64 -4.84
N THR A 29 1.97 1.23 -4.29
CA THR A 29 2.78 0.15 -4.87
C THR A 29 2.96 -0.93 -3.82
N TYR A 30 2.74 -2.19 -4.20
CA TYR A 30 2.97 -3.33 -3.33
C TYR A 30 4.05 -4.23 -3.92
N ASP A 31 5.12 -4.47 -3.17
CA ASP A 31 6.30 -5.24 -3.59
C ASP A 31 6.44 -6.56 -2.82
N GLY A 32 5.41 -6.99 -2.10
CA GLY A 32 5.46 -8.17 -1.23
C GLY A 32 6.01 -7.88 0.16
N ALA A 33 6.94 -6.93 0.25
CA ALA A 33 7.33 -6.33 1.50
C ALA A 33 6.18 -5.44 1.97
N GLY A 34 6.00 -4.21 1.48
CA GLY A 34 5.06 -3.21 2.03
C GLY A 34 4.27 -2.42 1.00
N ILE A 35 3.45 -1.48 1.49
CA ILE A 35 2.62 -0.61 0.65
C ILE A 35 3.29 0.75 0.57
N GLY A 36 3.96 1.02 -0.55
CA GLY A 36 4.54 2.31 -0.88
C GLY A 36 3.53 3.28 -1.50
N SER A 37 3.94 4.54 -1.62
CA SER A 37 3.19 5.61 -2.27
C SER A 37 4.12 6.49 -3.10
N SER A 38 3.56 7.47 -3.82
CA SER A 38 4.37 8.46 -4.55
C SER A 38 5.30 9.31 -3.66
N LYS A 39 5.03 9.36 -2.35
CA LYS A 39 5.84 10.11 -1.37
C LYS A 39 6.72 9.20 -0.50
N SER A 40 6.61 7.88 -0.64
CA SER A 40 7.29 6.94 0.24
C SER A 40 7.58 5.61 -0.47
N ASN A 41 8.83 5.15 -0.41
CA ASN A 41 9.23 3.84 -0.96
C ASN A 41 10.07 3.04 0.04
N ASP A 42 10.52 1.84 -0.37
CA ASP A 42 11.40 0.98 0.42
C ASP A 42 10.80 0.75 1.83
N CYS A 43 9.49 0.46 1.83
CA CYS A 43 8.71 0.23 3.01
C CYS A 43 9.03 -1.15 3.59
N ARG A 44 9.40 -1.16 4.88
CA ARG A 44 9.66 -2.38 5.62
C ARG A 44 8.52 -2.62 6.61
N PRO A 45 7.53 -3.44 6.27
CA PRO A 45 6.43 -3.72 7.18
C PRO A 45 6.74 -4.84 8.15
N ARG A 46 5.95 -4.80 9.19
CA ARG A 46 5.78 -5.83 10.20
C ARG A 46 4.29 -5.98 10.44
N VAL A 47 3.77 -7.20 10.31
CA VAL A 47 2.39 -7.50 10.71
C VAL A 47 2.33 -7.42 12.23
N VAL A 48 1.55 -6.48 12.76
CA VAL A 48 1.31 -6.31 14.19
C VAL A 48 0.19 -7.25 14.63
N SER A 49 -0.86 -7.33 13.82
CA SER A 49 -2.02 -8.17 14.10
C SER A 49 -2.67 -8.63 12.81
N ARG A 50 -3.32 -9.79 12.84
CA ARG A 50 -4.11 -10.34 11.74
C ARG A 50 -5.40 -10.91 12.28
N GLN A 51 -6.52 -10.47 11.72
CA GLN A 51 -7.85 -10.96 12.01
C GLN A 51 -8.55 -11.31 10.71
N GLY A 52 -8.54 -12.59 10.34
CA GLY A 52 -9.08 -13.06 9.06
C GLY A 52 -8.35 -12.44 7.86
N ASN A 53 -9.06 -11.58 7.13
CA ASN A 53 -8.56 -10.82 5.99
C ASN A 53 -8.21 -9.36 6.32
N VAL A 54 -8.27 -8.95 7.59
CA VAL A 54 -7.81 -7.64 8.06
C VAL A 54 -6.43 -7.78 8.69
N PHE A 55 -5.51 -6.94 8.27
CA PHE A 55 -4.10 -6.93 8.66
C PHE A 55 -3.75 -5.56 9.20
N GLU A 56 -3.33 -5.51 10.46
CA GLU A 56 -2.67 -4.33 11.02
C GLU A 56 -1.18 -4.47 10.74
N ILE A 57 -0.67 -3.58 9.90
CA ILE A 57 0.74 -3.52 9.52
C ILE A 57 1.36 -2.24 10.09
N GLU A 58 2.57 -2.37 10.59
CA GLU A 58 3.40 -1.24 10.95
C GLU A 58 4.61 -1.26 10.03
N GLN A 59 4.80 -0.20 9.25
CA GLN A 59 5.83 -0.17 8.22
C GLN A 59 6.69 1.06 8.29
N SER A 60 8.00 0.84 8.15
CA SER A 60 8.99 1.92 8.10
C SER A 60 9.33 2.22 6.65
N CYS A 61 8.79 3.32 6.13
CA CYS A 61 8.96 3.76 4.75
C CYS A 61 9.98 4.89 4.65
N ARG A 62 10.79 4.88 3.59
CA ARG A 62 11.68 6.00 3.26
C ARG A 62 10.87 7.07 2.55
N GLN A 63 10.81 8.27 3.13
CA GLN A 63 10.06 9.37 2.53
C GLN A 63 10.88 10.08 1.43
N TYR A 64 10.16 10.64 0.45
CA TYR A 64 10.68 11.44 -0.66
C TYR A 64 10.04 12.83 -0.66
N GLY A 65 10.77 13.84 -1.12
CA GLY A 65 10.29 15.22 -1.21
C GLY A 65 11.10 16.27 -0.45
N GLY A 66 12.28 15.93 0.08
CA GLY A 66 13.16 16.87 0.76
C GLY A 66 14.61 16.35 0.86
N PRO A 67 15.58 17.20 1.19
CA PRO A 67 17.00 16.87 1.15
C PRO A 67 17.46 15.88 2.22
N ASP A 68 16.73 15.72 3.32
CA ASP A 68 17.08 14.81 4.41
C ASP A 68 15.81 14.32 5.13
N LEU A 69 15.06 13.42 4.46
CA LEU A 69 13.85 12.86 5.05
C LEU A 69 14.18 11.52 5.74
N PRO A 70 13.97 11.42 7.06
CA PRO A 70 14.15 10.16 7.77
C PRO A 70 13.11 9.14 7.31
N ARG A 71 13.34 7.87 7.63
CA ARG A 71 12.27 6.87 7.55
C ARG A 71 11.17 7.25 8.52
N ALA A 72 9.93 7.16 8.08
CA ALA A 72 8.77 7.31 8.95
C ALA A 72 8.17 5.93 9.19
N THR A 73 7.84 5.66 10.45
CA THR A 73 7.05 4.48 10.80
C THR A 73 5.59 4.87 10.78
N GLU A 74 4.83 4.18 9.94
CA GLU A 74 3.40 4.40 9.75
C GLU A 74 2.67 3.09 10.06
N ARG A 75 1.58 3.20 10.82
CA ARG A 75 0.70 2.07 11.10
C ARG A 75 -0.51 2.18 10.19
N SER A 76 -0.82 1.08 9.51
CA SER A 76 -1.93 0.99 8.58
C SER A 76 -2.76 -0.25 8.87
N THR A 77 -4.07 -0.11 8.75
CA THR A 77 -4.99 -1.25 8.82
C THR A 77 -5.50 -1.52 7.43
N VAL A 78 -5.20 -2.69 6.89
CA VAL A 78 -5.51 -3.07 5.52
C VAL A 78 -6.41 -4.29 5.53
N ARG A 79 -7.58 -4.20 4.91
CA ARG A 79 -8.41 -5.35 4.61
C ARG A 79 -8.11 -5.84 3.20
N VAL A 80 -7.67 -7.08 3.07
CA VAL A 80 -7.49 -7.72 1.76
C VAL A 80 -8.82 -8.29 1.31
N ASP A 81 -9.42 -7.68 0.30
CA ASP A 81 -10.69 -8.12 -0.28
C ASP A 81 -10.48 -9.24 -1.32
N GLY A 82 -9.29 -9.34 -1.90
CA GLY A 82 -8.86 -10.41 -2.80
C GLY A 82 -7.39 -10.23 -3.24
N PRO A 83 -6.85 -11.12 -4.09
CA PRO A 83 -5.43 -11.06 -4.48
C PRO A 83 -5.05 -9.81 -5.31
N THR A 84 -6.03 -9.05 -5.79
CA THR A 84 -5.84 -7.85 -6.63
C THR A 84 -6.59 -6.64 -6.09
N ALA A 85 -7.12 -6.69 -4.87
CA ALA A 85 -7.90 -5.63 -4.28
C ALA A 85 -7.76 -5.61 -2.76
N PHE A 86 -7.61 -4.42 -2.21
CA PHE A 86 -7.60 -4.20 -0.77
C PHE A 86 -8.28 -2.89 -0.42
N THR A 87 -8.71 -2.77 0.83
CA THR A 87 -9.26 -1.55 1.40
C THR A 87 -8.36 -1.09 2.53
N ASP A 88 -7.89 0.15 2.44
CA ASP A 88 -7.23 0.83 3.55
C ASP A 88 -8.29 1.32 4.54
N LEU A 89 -8.18 0.86 5.79
CA LEU A 89 -9.05 1.18 6.92
C LEU A 89 -8.33 2.04 7.97
N THR A 90 -7.17 2.60 7.63
CA THR A 90 -6.32 3.39 8.55
C THR A 90 -6.97 4.71 8.90
N ASN A 91 -7.59 5.34 7.91
CA ASN A 91 -8.30 6.61 8.08
C ASN A 91 -9.79 6.36 8.42
N SER A 92 -10.47 7.42 8.90
CA SER A 92 -11.90 7.36 9.22
C SER A 92 -12.80 7.03 8.01
N ALA A 93 -12.28 7.24 6.79
CA ALA A 93 -12.91 6.80 5.55
C ALA A 93 -12.13 5.60 4.99
N ALA A 94 -12.84 4.49 4.81
CA ALA A 94 -12.30 3.31 4.15
C ALA A 94 -12.02 3.63 2.67
N GLU A 95 -10.79 3.44 2.22
CA GLU A 95 -10.37 3.72 0.86
C GLU A 95 -10.01 2.43 0.12
N GLY A 96 -10.80 2.09 -0.90
CA GLY A 96 -10.58 0.88 -1.70
C GLY A 96 -9.52 1.10 -2.77
N TYR A 97 -8.69 0.09 -3.00
CA TYR A 97 -7.63 0.06 -4.00
C TYR A 97 -7.71 -1.21 -4.85
N ARG A 98 -7.43 -1.08 -6.16
CA ARG A 98 -7.41 -2.18 -7.13
C ARG A 98 -6.08 -2.23 -7.87
N LEU A 99 -5.62 -3.44 -8.19
CA LEU A 99 -4.42 -3.65 -9.00
C LEU A 99 -4.65 -3.13 -10.42
N CYS A 100 -3.73 -2.30 -10.90
CA CYS A 100 -3.65 -1.83 -12.28
C CYS A 100 -2.42 -2.49 -12.94
N PRO A 101 -2.60 -3.63 -13.64
CA PRO A 101 -1.47 -4.39 -14.19
C PRO A 101 -0.71 -3.67 -15.31
N GLU A 102 -1.31 -2.66 -15.92
CA GLU A 102 -0.68 -1.83 -16.96
C GLU A 102 0.35 -0.85 -16.39
N LEU A 103 0.26 -0.55 -15.10
CA LEU A 103 1.19 0.33 -14.41
C LEU A 103 2.37 -0.50 -13.90
N LYS A 104 3.57 -0.15 -14.37
CA LYS A 104 4.80 -0.74 -13.85
C LYS A 104 5.09 -0.14 -12.47
N PRO A 105 5.41 -0.98 -11.46
CA PRO A 105 5.85 -0.52 -10.15
C PRO A 105 7.20 0.21 -10.20
#